data_AF-A0A433IEB0-F1
#
_entry.id   AF-A0A433IEB0-F1
#
_cell.length_a   1.000
_cell.length_b   1.000
_cell.length_c   1.000
_cell.angle_alpha   90.00
_cell.angle_beta   90.00
_cell.angle_gamma   90.00
#
_symmetry.space_group_name_H-M   'P 1'
#
loop_
_entity.id
_entity.type
_entity.pdbx_description
1 polymer ?
#
loop_
_entity_poly.entity_id
_entity_poly.type
_entity_poly.pdbx_seq_one_letter_code
_entity_poly.pdbx_strand_id
1 'polypeptide(L)'
;EVEIERFIVIERDGTIIGCAALYPFAEERLGELACVAVHPAYRNGGRADALLRFIERQARALGLQRLFVLTTRTAHWFRERGFEPAEVADLPMQKQTLYNWQRRSKVFIKPL
;
A
#
# COMPACT_ATOMS: atom_id res chain seq x y z
N GLU A 1 -0.57 7.19 -17.90
CA GLU A 1 0.28 8.37 -17.63
C GLU A 1 -0.29 9.33 -16.56
N VAL A 2 -1.57 9.23 -16.17
CA VAL A 2 -2.29 10.27 -15.40
C VAL A 2 -2.29 10.07 -13.87
N GLU A 3 -1.54 9.10 -13.32
CA GLU A 3 -1.62 8.77 -11.88
C GLU A 3 -0.34 9.08 -11.09
N ILE A 4 0.62 9.80 -11.68
CA ILE A 4 1.94 10.04 -11.09
C ILE A 4 1.86 10.71 -9.70
N GLU A 5 0.87 11.57 -9.48
CA GLU A 5 0.64 12.27 -8.22
C GLU A 5 0.32 11.33 -7.04
N ARG A 6 -0.10 10.09 -7.33
CA ARG A 6 -0.37 9.07 -6.31
C ARG A 6 0.90 8.37 -5.83
N PHE A 7 2.00 8.50 -6.56
CA PHE A 7 3.25 7.82 -6.28
C PHE A 7 4.17 8.69 -5.44
N ILE A 8 4.78 8.04 -4.47
CA ILE A 8 5.92 8.57 -3.72
C ILE A 8 7.15 7.77 -4.10
N VAL A 9 8.30 8.44 -4.12
CA VAL A 9 9.57 7.82 -4.43
C VAL A 9 10.61 8.14 -3.36
N ILE A 10 11.54 7.22 -3.16
CA ILE A 10 12.79 7.50 -2.45
C ILE A 10 13.86 7.69 -3.51
N GLU A 11 14.44 8.89 -3.55
CA GLU A 11 15.59 9.21 -4.38
C GLU A 11 16.87 9.18 -3.53
N ARG A 12 17.96 8.68 -4.13
CA ARG A 12 19.30 8.80 -3.59
C ARG A 12 20.27 9.05 -4.73
N ASP A 13 21.03 10.13 -4.63
CA ASP A 13 22.09 10.50 -5.59
C ASP A 13 21.57 10.49 -7.05
N GLY A 14 20.39 11.08 -7.29
CA GLY A 14 19.75 11.13 -8.62
C GLY A 14 19.07 9.83 -9.06
N THR A 15 19.10 8.77 -8.24
CA THR A 15 18.53 7.45 -8.57
C THR A 15 17.30 7.15 -7.72
N ILE A 16 16.20 6.72 -8.36
CA ILE A 16 15.02 6.21 -7.64
C ILE A 16 15.29 4.81 -7.11
N ILE A 17 15.32 4.68 -5.78
CA ILE A 17 15.65 3.43 -5.08
C ILE A 17 14.45 2.78 -4.39
N GLY A 18 13.27 3.40 -4.44
CA GLY A 18 12.04 2.79 -3.98
C GLY A 18 10.82 3.64 -4.32
N CYS A 19 9.65 3.00 -4.33
CA CYS A 19 8.38 3.67 -4.58
C CYS A 19 7.23 3.00 -3.83
N ALA A 20 6.15 3.74 -3.64
CA ALA A 20 4.85 3.27 -3.19
C ALA A 20 3.76 4.20 -3.74
N ALA A 21 2.51 3.76 -3.71
CA ALA A 21 1.38 4.60 -4.10
C ALA A 21 0.25 4.51 -3.07
N LEU A 22 -0.52 5.59 -2.93
CA LEU A 22 -1.73 5.66 -2.12
C LEU A 22 -2.94 5.95 -3.01
N TYR A 23 -3.94 5.07 -3.00
CA TYR A 23 -5.23 5.31 -3.65
C TYR A 23 -6.31 5.51 -2.58
N PRO A 24 -6.81 6.73 -2.36
CA PRO A 24 -7.83 6.98 -1.35
C PRO A 24 -9.24 6.61 -1.82
N PHE A 25 -10.02 6.06 -0.89
CA PHE A 25 -11.46 5.77 -0.98
C PHE A 25 -12.13 6.52 0.16
N ALA A 26 -12.52 7.78 -0.13
CA ALA A 26 -12.94 8.73 0.91
C ALA A 26 -14.26 8.32 1.58
N GLU A 27 -15.21 7.76 0.82
CA GLU A 27 -16.53 7.34 1.32
C GLU A 27 -16.38 6.23 2.38
N GLU A 28 -15.56 5.21 2.11
CA GLU A 28 -15.29 4.10 3.02
C GLU A 28 -14.19 4.38 4.04
N ARG A 29 -13.57 5.57 3.99
CA ARG A 29 -12.41 5.98 4.79
C ARG A 29 -11.26 4.97 4.72
N LEU A 30 -11.05 4.40 3.53
CA LEU A 30 -10.02 3.40 3.24
C LEU A 30 -8.96 3.96 2.29
N GLY A 31 -7.72 3.50 2.42
CA GLY A 31 -6.67 3.76 1.43
C GLY A 31 -6.03 2.46 0.95
N GLU A 32 -5.84 2.30 -0.35
CA GLU A 32 -4.99 1.23 -0.88
C GLU A 32 -3.53 1.65 -0.84
N LEU A 33 -2.71 0.86 -0.15
CA LEU A 33 -1.26 0.92 -0.31
C LEU A 33 -0.87 -0.01 -1.47
N ALA A 34 -0.43 0.60 -2.57
CA ALA A 34 -0.07 -0.11 -3.79
C ALA A 34 1.40 0.10 -4.17
N CYS A 35 1.88 -0.69 -5.13
CA CYS A 35 3.18 -0.52 -5.80
C CYS A 35 4.39 -0.34 -4.86
N VAL A 36 4.39 -0.98 -3.69
CA VAL A 36 5.54 -0.93 -2.76
C VAL A 36 6.71 -1.73 -3.34
N ALA A 37 7.78 -1.03 -3.72
CA ALA A 37 9.00 -1.64 -4.24
C ALA A 37 10.24 -0.92 -3.71
N VAL A 38 11.31 -1.68 -3.48
CA VAL A 38 12.64 -1.15 -3.12
C VAL A 38 13.67 -1.83 -4.00
N HIS A 39 14.58 -1.03 -4.55
CA HIS A 39 15.68 -1.50 -5.36
C HIS A 39 16.49 -2.57 -4.60
N PRO A 40 16.85 -3.71 -5.22
CA PRO A 40 17.47 -4.84 -4.54
C PRO A 40 18.69 -4.50 -3.68
N ALA A 41 19.61 -3.69 -4.20
CA ALA A 41 20.82 -3.23 -3.49
C ALA A 41 20.52 -2.37 -2.25
N TYR A 42 19.28 -1.88 -2.12
CA TYR A 42 18.84 -1.00 -1.05
C TYR A 42 17.77 -1.66 -0.15
N ARG A 43 17.57 -2.98 -0.27
CA ARG A 43 16.72 -3.74 0.67
C ARG A 43 17.37 -3.81 2.06
N ASN A 44 16.60 -4.22 3.07
CA ASN A 44 17.03 -4.40 4.46
C ASN A 44 17.52 -3.13 5.19
N GLY A 45 17.44 -1.95 4.57
CA GLY A 45 17.75 -0.66 5.20
C GLY A 45 16.53 0.12 5.70
N GLY A 46 15.42 -0.54 6.02
CA GLY A 46 14.21 0.11 6.53
C GLY A 46 13.46 1.02 5.54
N ARG A 47 13.79 0.96 4.24
CA ARG A 47 13.20 1.85 3.21
C ARG A 47 11.73 1.55 2.93
N ALA A 48 11.35 0.28 2.90
CA ALA A 48 9.94 -0.12 2.79
C ALA A 48 9.14 0.37 4.01
N ASP A 49 9.73 0.34 5.20
CA ASP A 49 9.13 0.90 6.41
C ASP A 49 8.97 2.41 6.33
N ALA A 50 9.97 3.11 5.79
CA ALA A 50 9.90 4.55 5.59
C ALA A 50 8.77 4.93 4.62
N LEU A 51 8.63 4.20 3.50
CA LEU A 51 7.52 4.36 2.56
C LEU A 51 6.17 4.12 3.24
N LEU A 52 6.02 3.00 3.97
CA LEU A 52 4.78 2.69 4.68
C LEU A 52 4.42 3.80 5.68
N ARG A 53 5.35 4.23 6.55
CA ARG A 53 5.09 5.31 7.50
C ARG A 53 4.70 6.62 6.82
N PHE A 54 5.30 6.93 5.66
CA PHE A 54 4.94 8.11 4.90
C PHE A 54 3.51 8.02 4.36
N ILE A 55 3.15 6.87 3.77
CA ILE A 55 1.79 6.62 3.28
C ILE A 55 0.77 6.67 4.43
N GLU A 56 1.06 6.08 5.58
CA GLU A 56 0.18 6.13 6.75
C GLU A 56 -0.07 7.56 7.24
N ARG A 57 0.96 8.42 7.23
CA ARG A 57 0.77 9.85 7.57
C ARG A 57 -0.09 10.57 6.54
N GLN A 58 0.14 10.35 5.25
CA GLN A 58 -0.68 10.93 4.19
C GLN A 58 -2.13 10.47 4.29
N ALA A 59 -2.36 9.18 4.51
CA ALA A 59 -3.70 8.61 4.64
C ALA A 59 -4.45 9.22 5.83
N ARG A 60 -3.79 9.37 6.99
CA ARG A 60 -4.38 10.08 8.14
C ARG A 60 -4.69 11.54 7.83
N ALA A 61 -3.81 12.24 7.12
CA ALA A 61 -4.04 13.63 6.72
C ALA A 61 -5.23 13.78 5.76
N LEU A 62 -5.52 12.76 4.96
CA LEU A 62 -6.70 12.67 4.09
C LEU A 62 -7.98 12.21 4.82
N GLY A 63 -7.94 11.99 6.14
CA GLY A 63 -9.08 11.53 6.93
C GLY A 63 -9.41 10.04 6.78
N LEU A 64 -8.51 9.25 6.18
CA LEU A 64 -8.67 7.81 6.08
C LEU A 64 -8.39 7.17 7.45
N GLN A 65 -9.11 6.09 7.75
CA GLN A 65 -9.03 5.39 9.03
C GLN A 65 -8.36 4.02 8.92
N ARG A 66 -8.28 3.47 7.71
CA ARG A 66 -7.71 2.14 7.48
C ARG A 66 -6.91 2.14 6.17
N LEU A 67 -5.86 1.33 6.13
CA LEU A 67 -5.18 0.97 4.89
C LEU A 67 -5.45 -0.48 4.55
N PHE A 68 -5.53 -0.79 3.26
CA PHE A 68 -5.54 -2.16 2.78
C PHE A 68 -4.45 -2.41 1.74
N VAL A 69 -4.05 -3.67 1.61
CA VAL A 69 -3.08 -4.14 0.63
C VAL A 69 -3.55 -5.43 -0.03
N LEU A 70 -3.20 -5.60 -1.30
CA LEU A 70 -3.36 -6.83 -2.06
C LEU A 70 -1.98 -7.41 -2.37
N THR A 71 -1.63 -8.55 -1.79
CA THR A 71 -0.29 -9.15 -1.99
C THR A 71 -0.33 -10.64 -2.29
N THR A 72 0.55 -11.10 -3.17
CA THR A 72 0.74 -12.52 -3.49
C THR A 72 1.98 -13.12 -2.85
N ARG A 73 2.96 -12.31 -2.43
CA ARG A 73 4.29 -12.78 -1.99
C ARG A 73 4.76 -12.22 -0.65
N THR A 74 4.35 -11.02 -0.28
CA THR A 74 4.92 -10.27 0.86
C THR A 74 4.00 -10.19 2.08
N ALA A 75 3.12 -11.20 2.26
CA ALA A 75 2.15 -11.22 3.36
C ALA A 75 2.79 -11.11 4.75
N HIS A 76 3.90 -11.81 5.00
CA HIS A 76 4.54 -11.83 6.33
C HIS A 76 5.01 -10.43 6.75
N TRP A 77 5.65 -9.70 5.84
CA TRP A 77 6.14 -8.34 6.08
C TRP A 77 5.01 -7.38 6.50
N PHE A 78 3.84 -7.47 5.86
CA PHE A 78 2.68 -6.67 6.23
C PHE A 78 2.12 -7.06 7.60
N ARG A 79 2.03 -8.36 7.90
CA ARG A 79 1.55 -8.84 9.20
C ARG A 79 2.36 -8.33 10.38
N GLU A 80 3.69 -8.33 10.26
CA GLU A 80 4.59 -7.77 11.28
C GLU A 80 4.37 -6.27 11.52
N ARG A 81 3.68 -5.57 10.61
CA ARG A 81 3.41 -4.13 10.65
C ARG A 81 1.98 -3.81 11.03
N GLY A 82 1.24 -4.79 11.55
CA GLY A 82 -0.14 -4.61 12.03
C GLY A 82 -1.21 -4.71 10.95
N PHE A 83 -0.89 -5.27 9.80
CA PHE A 83 -1.90 -5.65 8.82
C PHE A 83 -2.47 -7.04 9.15
N GLU A 84 -3.78 -7.13 9.27
CA GLU A 84 -4.50 -8.35 9.57
C GLU A 84 -5.18 -8.91 8.31
N PRO A 85 -5.27 -10.25 8.16
CA PRO A 85 -6.00 -10.84 7.04
C PRO A 85 -7.44 -10.35 6.99
N ALA A 86 -7.93 -10.06 5.79
CA ALA A 86 -9.30 -9.65 5.54
C ALA A 86 -9.83 -10.37 4.29
N GLU A 87 -11.11 -10.16 3.97
CA GLU A 87 -11.76 -10.72 2.79
C GLU A 87 -11.93 -9.67 1.69
N VAL A 88 -12.22 -10.13 0.46
CA VAL A 88 -12.54 -9.23 -0.65
C VAL A 88 -13.80 -8.41 -0.33
N ALA A 89 -14.73 -8.97 0.43
CA ALA A 89 -15.95 -8.29 0.89
C ALA A 89 -15.67 -7.08 1.80
N ASP A 90 -14.49 -6.98 2.40
CA ASP A 90 -14.08 -5.85 3.26
C ASP A 90 -13.49 -4.67 2.46
N LEU A 91 -13.31 -4.84 1.14
CA LEU A 91 -12.77 -3.80 0.26
C LEU A 91 -13.83 -2.77 -0.14
N PRO A 92 -13.43 -1.56 -0.58
CA PRO A 92 -14.34 -0.60 -1.22
C PRO A 92 -15.09 -1.23 -2.39
N MET A 93 -16.35 -0.86 -2.62
CA MET A 93 -17.21 -1.53 -3.62
C MET A 93 -16.56 -1.55 -5.00
N GLN A 94 -15.96 -0.43 -5.40
CA GLN A 94 -15.21 -0.28 -6.65
C GLN A 94 -14.08 -1.32 -6.80
N LYS A 95 -13.41 -1.68 -5.68
CA LYS A 95 -12.34 -2.67 -5.67
C LYS A 95 -12.85 -4.10 -5.66
N GLN A 96 -14.01 -4.37 -5.07
CA GLN A 96 -14.65 -5.69 -5.13
C GLN A 96 -14.96 -6.06 -6.58
N THR A 97 -15.57 -5.15 -7.34
CA THR A 97 -15.94 -5.38 -8.75
C THR A 97 -14.73 -5.60 -9.65
N LEU A 98 -13.62 -4.89 -9.40
CA LEU A 98 -12.40 -4.98 -10.20
C LEU A 98 -11.40 -6.03 -9.69
N TYR A 99 -11.78 -6.84 -8.70
CA TYR A 99 -10.88 -7.77 -8.07
C TYR A 99 -10.43 -8.86 -9.06
N ASN A 100 -9.13 -8.91 -9.34
CA ASN A 100 -8.57 -9.89 -10.26
C ASN A 100 -8.31 -11.23 -9.54
N TRP A 101 -9.29 -12.14 -9.65
CA TRP A 101 -9.23 -13.48 -9.08
C TRP A 101 -8.08 -14.35 -9.62
N GLN A 102 -7.58 -14.09 -10.84
CA GLN A 102 -6.44 -14.84 -11.40
C GLN A 102 -5.14 -14.52 -10.65
N ARG A 103 -4.99 -13.30 -10.13
CA ARG A 103 -3.81 -12.93 -9.32
C ARG A 103 -3.77 -13.66 -7.98
N ARG A 104 -4.90 -14.17 -7.48
CA ARG A 104 -5.03 -14.83 -6.17
C ARG A 104 -4.32 -14.05 -5.06
N SER A 105 -4.51 -12.73 -5.05
CA SER A 105 -3.93 -11.90 -3.99
C SER A 105 -4.60 -12.21 -2.66
N LYS A 106 -3.87 -12.03 -1.56
CA LYS A 106 -4.44 -12.02 -0.22
C LYS A 106 -4.72 -10.58 0.17
N VAL A 107 -5.86 -10.36 0.80
CA VAL A 107 -6.25 -9.05 1.33
C VAL A 107 -5.75 -8.93 2.76
N PHE A 108 -5.17 -7.78 3.08
CA PHE A 108 -4.90 -7.42 4.47
C PHE A 108 -5.33 -5.98 4.73
N ILE A 109 -5.79 -5.70 5.94
CA ILE A 109 -6.23 -4.38 6.39
C ILE A 109 -5.51 -4.02 7.68
N LYS A 110 -5.14 -2.75 7.82
CA LYS A 110 -4.54 -2.17 9.02
C LYS A 110 -5.32 -0.92 9.44
N PRO A 111 -5.77 -0.79 10.70
CA PRO A 111 -6.24 0.48 11.24
C PRO A 111 -5.09 1.49 11.35
N LEU A 112 -5.37 2.75 10.99
CA LEU A 112 -4.42 3.87 11.05
C LEU A 112 -4.46 4.56 12.41
#